data_AF-A0A1E7M0W8-F1
#
_entry.id   AF-A0A1E7M0W8-F1
#
_cell.length_a   1.000
_cell.length_b   1.000
_cell.length_c   1.000
_cell.angle_alpha   90.00
_cell.angle_beta   90.00
_cell.angle_gamma   90.00
#
_symmetry.space_group_name_H-M   'P 1'
#
loop_
_entity.id
_entity.type
_entity.pdbx_description
1 polymer ?
#
loop_
_entity_poly.entity_id
_entity_poly.type
_entity_poly.pdbx_seq_one_letter_code
_entity_poly.pdbx_strand_id
1 'polypeptide(L)'
;MPISLESGSEEHWLYLRQLAHYLRHSRQILAAWDHYSARHSDPETFQPHDEDAYGLRQQQRDADTLAAFGRVYYHADELVYVAEQQLAQLPASDRTRRYAWQVRELHEATERLYAVYDDWLTVRAALPESAQPGTPAYEEPLAESYAEAWHYLDQWAIHGEAVFAVNALAERQSETGAPTAVAAPPAPAVAARVRR
;
A
#
# COMPACT_ATOMS: atom_id res chain seq x y z
N MET A 1 -19.99 11.60 -1.30
CA MET A 1 -20.46 10.44 -0.50
C MET A 1 -19.38 9.39 -0.66
N PRO A 2 -18.40 9.26 0.26
CA PRO A 2 -17.46 8.15 0.15
C PRO A 2 -18.26 6.87 0.41
N ILE A 3 -18.18 5.93 -0.53
CA ILE A 3 -18.62 4.56 -0.28
C ILE A 3 -17.65 4.06 0.79
N SER A 4 -18.12 3.87 2.02
CA SER A 4 -17.25 3.28 3.04
C SER A 4 -16.90 1.86 2.60
N LEU A 5 -15.66 1.64 2.19
CA LEU A 5 -15.13 0.32 1.87
C LEU A 5 -15.39 -0.62 3.07
N GLU A 6 -16.19 -1.65 2.86
CA GLU A 6 -16.55 -2.60 3.91
C GLU A 6 -15.46 -3.66 4.04
N SER A 7 -14.97 -3.87 5.27
CA SER A 7 -13.97 -4.90 5.56
C SER A 7 -14.48 -6.28 5.15
N GLY A 8 -13.82 -6.89 4.17
CA GLY A 8 -14.11 -8.23 3.68
C GLY A 8 -15.04 -8.28 2.46
N SER A 9 -15.44 -7.12 1.92
CA SER A 9 -16.14 -7.03 0.64
C SER A 9 -15.27 -7.47 -0.54
N GLU A 10 -15.88 -7.71 -1.71
CA GLU A 10 -15.14 -8.07 -2.93
C GLU A 10 -14.16 -6.96 -3.35
N GLU A 11 -14.54 -5.69 -3.16
CA GLU A 11 -13.71 -4.52 -3.41
C GLU A 11 -12.50 -4.49 -2.45
N HIS A 12 -12.72 -4.73 -1.15
CA HIS A 12 -11.62 -4.77 -0.19
C HIS A 12 -10.59 -5.84 -0.57
N TRP A 13 -11.05 -7.03 -0.94
CA TRP A 13 -10.17 -8.10 -1.42
C TRP A 13 -9.47 -7.76 -2.73
N LEU A 14 -10.15 -7.08 -3.65
CA LEU A 14 -9.55 -6.60 -4.88
C LEU A 14 -8.40 -5.62 -4.58
N TYR A 15 -8.60 -4.66 -3.69
CA TYR A 15 -7.59 -3.67 -3.31
C TYR A 15 -6.40 -4.30 -2.60
N LEU A 16 -6.64 -5.24 -1.67
CA LEU A 16 -5.56 -6.04 -1.06
C LEU A 16 -4.73 -6.81 -2.10
N ARG A 17 -5.37 -7.40 -3.12
CA ARG A 17 -4.62 -8.06 -4.21
C ARG A 17 -3.77 -7.07 -5.01
N GLN A 18 -4.30 -5.88 -5.30
CA GLN A 18 -3.57 -4.84 -6.02
C GLN A 18 -2.37 -4.34 -5.21
N LEU A 19 -2.53 -4.16 -3.89
CA LEU A 19 -1.43 -3.86 -2.99
C LEU A 19 -0.36 -4.97 -3.01
N ALA A 20 -0.76 -6.24 -2.96
CA ALA A 20 0.18 -7.36 -3.00
C ALA A 20 0.99 -7.39 -4.32
N HIS A 21 0.34 -7.07 -5.45
CA HIS A 21 1.02 -6.92 -6.73
C HIS A 21 2.04 -5.78 -6.71
N TYR A 22 1.64 -4.62 -6.19
CA TYR A 22 2.53 -3.48 -6.04
C TYR A 22 3.75 -3.82 -5.16
N LEU A 23 3.55 -4.38 -3.96
CA LEU A 23 4.65 -4.71 -3.05
C LEU A 23 5.65 -5.67 -3.68
N ARG A 24 5.17 -6.64 -4.46
CA ARG A 24 6.05 -7.55 -5.21
C ARG A 24 6.84 -6.82 -6.30
N HIS A 25 6.19 -5.96 -7.08
CA HIS A 25 6.85 -5.23 -8.17
C HIS A 25 7.85 -4.20 -7.63
N SER A 26 7.49 -3.47 -6.56
CA SER A 26 8.38 -2.52 -5.88
C SER A 26 9.67 -3.19 -5.43
N ARG A 27 9.60 -4.37 -4.80
CA ARG A 27 10.80 -5.15 -4.45
C ARG A 27 11.67 -5.52 -5.65
N GLN A 28 11.07 -5.84 -6.79
CA GLN A 28 11.81 -6.17 -8.01
C GLN A 28 12.51 -4.93 -8.59
N ILE A 29 11.83 -3.78 -8.58
CA ILE A 29 12.38 -2.51 -9.01
C ILE A 29 13.55 -2.09 -8.12
N LEU A 30 13.38 -2.14 -6.79
CA LEU A 30 14.43 -1.83 -5.82
C LEU A 30 15.63 -2.78 -5.96
N ALA A 31 15.41 -4.10 -6.08
CA ALA A 31 16.50 -5.04 -6.28
C ALA A 31 17.28 -4.77 -7.58
N ALA A 32 16.59 -4.40 -8.66
CA ALA A 32 17.23 -4.02 -9.92
C ALA A 32 18.02 -2.70 -9.79
N TRP A 33 17.47 -1.74 -9.03
CA TRP A 33 18.15 -0.49 -8.71
C TRP A 33 19.41 -0.72 -7.87
N ASP A 34 19.32 -1.49 -6.79
CA ASP A 34 20.45 -1.78 -5.91
C ASP A 34 21.59 -2.47 -6.67
N HIS A 35 21.24 -3.43 -7.54
CA HIS A 35 22.22 -4.09 -8.40
C HIS A 35 22.89 -3.12 -9.37
N TYR A 36 22.09 -2.24 -9.99
CA TYR A 36 22.63 -1.22 -10.90
C TYR A 36 23.54 -0.25 -10.15
N SER A 37 23.07 0.33 -9.04
CA SER A 37 23.78 1.31 -8.24
C SER A 37 25.12 0.75 -7.75
N ALA A 38 25.14 -0.46 -7.20
CA ALA A 38 26.38 -1.11 -6.74
C ALA A 38 27.41 -1.35 -7.85
N ARG A 39 26.98 -1.47 -9.12
CA ARG A 39 27.87 -1.70 -10.27
C ARG A 39 28.35 -0.41 -10.92
N HIS A 40 27.62 0.68 -10.75
CA HIS A 40 27.85 1.95 -11.44
C HIS A 40 28.27 3.08 -10.51
N SER A 41 28.50 2.76 -9.23
CA SER A 41 29.06 3.68 -8.24
C SER A 41 30.36 3.12 -7.65
N ASP A 42 31.23 4.04 -7.26
CA ASP A 42 32.44 3.71 -6.54
C ASP A 42 32.11 3.09 -5.17
N PRO A 43 32.71 1.96 -4.79
CA PRO A 43 32.33 1.22 -3.58
C PRO A 43 32.76 1.88 -2.27
N GLU A 44 33.70 2.84 -2.30
CA GLU A 44 34.18 3.52 -1.09
C GLU A 44 33.45 4.85 -0.88
N THR A 45 33.24 5.59 -1.96
CA THR A 45 32.65 6.94 -1.94
C THR A 45 31.16 6.96 -2.29
N PHE A 46 30.64 5.87 -2.86
CA PHE A 46 29.28 5.73 -3.41
C PHE A 46 28.96 6.72 -4.55
N GLN A 47 29.96 7.40 -5.09
CA GLN A 47 29.77 8.33 -6.20
C GLN A 47 29.56 7.58 -7.52
N PRO A 48 28.56 7.97 -8.34
CA PRO A 48 28.39 7.40 -9.67
C PRO A 48 29.64 7.58 -10.54
N HIS A 49 29.99 6.56 -11.32
CA HIS A 49 31.06 6.67 -12.33
C HIS A 49 30.67 7.54 -13.52
N ASP A 50 29.36 7.61 -13.81
CA ASP A 50 28.73 8.43 -14.84
C ASP A 50 27.44 9.01 -14.25
N GLU A 51 27.47 10.31 -13.93
CA GLU A 51 26.36 10.99 -13.25
C GLU A 51 25.10 11.06 -14.14
N ASP A 52 25.27 11.28 -15.44
CA ASP A 52 24.15 11.42 -16.38
C ASP A 52 23.42 10.08 -16.57
N ALA A 53 24.18 9.00 -16.80
CA ALA A 53 23.60 7.66 -16.96
C ALA A 53 22.92 7.19 -15.66
N TYR A 54 23.54 7.49 -14.50
CA TYR A 54 22.99 7.16 -13.20
C TYR A 54 21.68 7.91 -12.93
N GLY A 55 21.64 9.21 -13.22
CA GLY A 55 20.46 10.05 -13.10
C GLY A 55 19.31 9.56 -13.97
N LEU A 56 19.56 9.24 -15.25
CA LEU A 56 18.54 8.65 -16.12
C LEU A 56 17.99 7.33 -15.58
N ARG A 57 18.87 6.48 -15.01
CA ARG A 57 18.43 5.21 -14.45
C ARG A 57 17.61 5.39 -13.16
N GLN A 58 17.92 6.42 -12.38
CA GLN A 58 17.15 6.82 -11.20
C GLN A 58 15.76 7.30 -11.59
N GLN A 59 15.65 8.18 -12.59
CA GLN A 59 14.36 8.64 -13.12
C GLN A 59 13.50 7.47 -13.61
N GLN A 60 14.10 6.49 -14.29
CA GLN A 60 13.41 5.28 -14.71
C GLN A 60 12.88 4.47 -13.52
N ARG A 61 13.66 4.31 -12.44
CA ARG A 61 13.22 3.63 -11.21
C ARG A 61 12.00 4.34 -10.61
N ASP A 62 12.04 5.67 -10.55
CA ASP A 62 10.98 6.47 -9.95
C ASP A 62 9.68 6.34 -10.75
N ALA A 63 9.78 6.47 -12.07
CA ALA A 63 8.68 6.24 -13.00
C ALA A 63 8.11 4.82 -12.91
N ASP A 64 8.97 3.79 -12.88
CA ASP A 64 8.56 2.38 -12.77
C ASP A 64 7.82 2.13 -11.45
N THR A 65 8.29 2.73 -10.35
CA THR A 65 7.69 2.57 -9.01
C THR A 65 6.31 3.21 -8.97
N LEU A 66 6.18 4.43 -9.51
CA LEU A 66 4.89 5.12 -9.60
C LEU A 66 3.91 4.35 -10.50
N ALA A 67 4.36 3.86 -11.65
CA ALA A 67 3.55 3.04 -12.55
C ALA A 67 3.06 1.74 -11.88
N ALA A 68 3.91 1.10 -11.07
CA ALA A 68 3.53 -0.07 -10.29
C ALA A 68 2.45 0.26 -9.23
N PHE A 69 2.54 1.44 -8.60
CA PHE A 69 1.59 1.90 -7.59
C PHE A 69 0.27 2.42 -8.18
N GLY A 70 0.23 2.81 -9.46
CA GLY A 70 -0.94 3.44 -10.09
C GLY A 70 -2.25 2.65 -9.98
N ARG A 71 -2.18 1.33 -9.76
CA ARG A 71 -3.37 0.51 -9.47
C ARG A 71 -3.91 0.77 -8.05
N VAL A 72 -3.02 0.90 -7.07
CA VAL A 72 -3.33 1.15 -5.66
C VAL A 72 -3.72 2.61 -5.40
N TYR A 73 -3.12 3.55 -6.13
CA TYR A 73 -3.22 4.99 -5.90
C TYR A 73 -4.64 5.51 -5.60
N TYR A 74 -5.63 5.07 -6.37
CA TYR A 74 -7.02 5.55 -6.28
C TYR A 74 -7.82 5.01 -5.08
N HIS A 75 -7.27 4.09 -4.31
CA HIS A 75 -7.92 3.47 -3.15
C HIS A 75 -6.93 3.22 -1.99
N ALA A 76 -5.78 3.90 -2.02
CA ALA A 76 -4.75 3.78 -1.00
C ALA A 76 -5.28 4.27 0.36
N ASP A 77 -6.01 5.37 0.35
CA ASP A 77 -6.71 5.97 1.49
C ASP A 77 -7.77 5.02 2.06
N GLU A 78 -8.55 4.35 1.20
CA GLU A 78 -9.56 3.37 1.65
C GLU A 78 -8.93 2.15 2.33
N LEU A 79 -7.81 1.65 1.81
CA LEU A 79 -7.05 0.55 2.45
C LEU A 79 -6.51 0.95 3.82
N VAL A 80 -5.95 2.17 3.93
CA VAL A 80 -5.47 2.72 5.21
C VAL A 80 -6.62 2.86 6.18
N TYR A 81 -7.73 3.46 5.74
CA TYR A 81 -8.92 3.68 6.57
C TYR A 81 -9.47 2.36 7.12
N VAL A 82 -9.61 1.32 6.29
CA VAL A 82 -10.07 0.00 6.77
C VAL A 82 -9.10 -0.59 7.79
N ALA A 83 -7.78 -0.49 7.57
CA ALA A 83 -6.78 -0.97 8.53
C ALA A 83 -6.86 -0.21 9.87
N GLU A 84 -7.07 1.11 9.85
CA GLU A 84 -7.29 1.91 11.07
C GLU A 84 -8.54 1.46 11.84
N GLN A 85 -9.66 1.23 11.13
CA GLN A 85 -10.90 0.74 11.75
C GLN A 85 -10.71 -0.65 12.37
N GLN A 86 -10.05 -1.56 11.65
CA GLN A 86 -9.73 -2.89 12.15
C GLN A 86 -8.86 -2.80 13.41
N LEU A 87 -7.79 -2.01 13.39
CA LEU A 87 -6.91 -1.79 14.54
C LEU A 87 -7.65 -1.27 15.78
N ALA A 88 -8.62 -0.37 15.59
CA ALA A 88 -9.42 0.17 16.70
C ALA A 88 -10.24 -0.91 17.43
N GLN A 89 -10.55 -2.03 16.77
CA GLN A 89 -11.31 -3.15 17.35
C GLN A 89 -10.41 -4.27 17.90
N LEU A 90 -9.11 -4.25 17.60
CA LEU A 90 -8.16 -5.26 18.07
C LEU A 90 -7.72 -4.97 19.52
N PRO A 91 -7.49 -6.00 20.36
CA PRO A 91 -6.90 -5.83 21.68
C PRO A 91 -5.55 -5.11 21.63
N ALA A 92 -5.34 -4.22 22.61
CA ALA A 92 -4.07 -3.51 22.75
C ALA A 92 -2.94 -4.48 23.11
N SER A 93 -1.86 -4.44 22.33
CA SER A 93 -0.63 -5.21 22.51
C SER A 93 0.53 -4.46 21.86
N ASP A 94 1.78 -4.83 22.17
CA ASP A 94 2.95 -4.24 21.51
C ASP A 94 2.91 -4.45 19.99
N ARG A 95 2.38 -5.60 19.55
CA ARG A 95 2.19 -5.92 18.14
C ARG A 95 1.18 -4.98 17.47
N THR A 96 0.01 -4.77 18.07
CA THR A 96 -1.02 -3.87 17.50
C THR A 96 -0.60 -2.40 17.57
N ARG A 97 0.18 -1.99 18.58
CA ARG A 97 0.81 -0.66 18.62
C ARG A 97 1.81 -0.44 17.49
N ARG A 98 2.63 -1.44 17.19
CA ARG A 98 3.56 -1.37 16.04
C ARG A 98 2.80 -1.21 14.73
N TYR A 99 1.74 -2.00 14.51
CA TYR A 99 0.93 -1.88 13.31
C TYR A 99 0.21 -0.53 13.23
N ALA A 100 -0.27 0.02 14.34
CA ALA A 100 -0.87 1.34 14.37
C ALA A 100 0.11 2.44 13.94
N TRP A 101 1.38 2.36 14.37
CA TRP A 101 2.42 3.25 13.86
C TRP A 101 2.64 3.07 12.35
N GLN A 102 2.78 1.83 11.86
CA GLN A 102 2.99 1.58 10.43
C GLN A 102 1.82 2.06 9.56
N VAL A 103 0.58 1.84 9.99
CA VAL A 103 -0.62 2.31 9.27
C VAL A 103 -0.68 3.84 9.26
N ARG A 104 -0.24 4.50 10.33
CA ARG A 104 -0.12 5.96 10.35
C ARG A 104 0.92 6.47 9.35
N GLU A 105 2.08 5.83 9.23
CA GLU A 105 3.07 6.21 8.21
C GLU A 105 2.49 6.05 6.79
N LEU A 106 1.67 5.01 6.55
CA LEU A 106 0.97 4.83 5.27
C LEU A 106 -0.08 5.92 5.02
N HIS A 107 -0.80 6.36 6.05
CA HIS A 107 -1.72 7.49 5.97
C HIS A 107 -0.99 8.75 5.51
N GLU A 108 0.05 9.13 6.25
CA GLU A 108 0.85 10.33 5.97
C GLU A 108 1.48 10.24 4.56
N ALA A 109 2.02 9.08 4.17
CA ALA A 109 2.56 8.87 2.83
C ALA A 109 1.49 9.02 1.73
N THR A 110 0.26 8.59 1.97
CA THR A 110 -0.84 8.70 1.01
C THR A 110 -1.26 10.16 0.80
N GLU A 111 -1.44 10.91 1.88
CA GLU A 111 -1.72 12.35 1.79
C GLU A 111 -0.63 13.10 1.03
N ARG A 112 0.64 12.73 1.28
CA ARG A 112 1.78 13.34 0.58
C ARG A 112 1.83 12.98 -0.89
N LEU A 113 1.50 11.74 -1.28
CA LEU A 113 1.40 11.36 -2.70
C LEU A 113 0.33 12.19 -3.43
N TYR A 114 -0.81 12.43 -2.79
CA TYR A 114 -1.86 13.27 -3.37
C TYR A 114 -1.40 14.72 -3.50
N ALA A 115 -0.73 15.26 -2.48
CA ALA A 115 -0.15 16.60 -2.54
C ALA A 115 0.88 16.74 -3.67
N VAL A 116 1.78 15.76 -3.84
CA VAL A 116 2.77 15.76 -4.94
C VAL A 116 2.10 15.75 -6.32
N TYR A 117 1.00 15.01 -6.47
CA TYR A 117 0.24 15.00 -7.71
C TYR A 117 -0.45 16.35 -7.98
N ASP A 118 -1.05 16.97 -6.96
CA ASP A 118 -1.67 18.29 -7.09
C ASP A 118 -0.63 19.40 -7.41
N ASP A 119 0.54 19.32 -6.78
CA ASP A 119 1.68 20.19 -7.07
C ASP A 119 2.15 20.00 -8.52
N TRP A 120 2.25 18.75 -8.99
CA TRP A 120 2.56 18.46 -10.39
C TRP A 120 1.53 19.07 -11.35
N LEU A 121 0.23 18.96 -11.07
CA LEU A 121 -0.80 19.58 -11.90
C LEU A 121 -0.62 21.10 -11.98
N THR A 122 -0.23 21.73 -10.87
CA THR A 122 0.06 23.16 -10.79
C THR A 122 1.29 23.53 -11.62
N VAL A 123 2.39 22.79 -11.46
CA VAL A 123 3.63 22.98 -12.23
C VAL A 123 3.36 22.80 -13.72
N ARG A 124 2.68 21.72 -14.10
CA ARG A 124 2.32 21.39 -15.48
C ARG A 124 1.48 22.49 -16.13
N ALA A 125 0.54 23.09 -15.40
CA ALA A 125 -0.29 24.18 -15.91
C ALA A 125 0.49 25.49 -16.14
N ALA A 126 1.62 25.67 -15.46
CA ALA A 126 2.48 26.85 -15.60
C ALA A 126 3.56 26.69 -16.69
N LEU A 127 3.70 25.49 -17.27
CA LEU A 127 4.68 25.23 -18.32
C LEU A 127 4.37 26.03 -19.60
N PRO A 128 5.40 26.47 -20.35
CA PRO A 128 5.19 27.14 -21.63
C PRO A 128 4.56 26.19 -22.65
N GLU A 129 3.83 26.71 -23.64
CA GLU A 129 3.18 25.87 -24.68
C GLU A 129 4.16 24.97 -25.45
N SER A 130 5.43 25.35 -25.54
CA SER A 130 6.49 24.55 -26.17
C SER A 130 6.94 23.35 -25.33
N ALA A 131 6.64 23.32 -24.02
CA ALA A 131 6.98 22.21 -23.13
C ALA A 131 5.94 21.09 -23.29
N GLN A 132 6.17 20.23 -24.27
CA GLN A 132 5.37 19.05 -24.56
C GLN A 132 6.05 17.79 -24.02
N PRO A 133 5.31 16.69 -23.79
CA PRO A 133 5.90 15.40 -23.46
C PRO A 133 7.05 15.03 -24.42
N GLY A 134 8.17 14.57 -23.87
CA GLY A 134 9.41 14.29 -24.60
C GLY A 134 10.35 15.50 -24.77
N THR A 135 9.97 16.70 -24.31
CA THR A 135 10.87 17.87 -24.29
C THR A 135 11.52 18.02 -22.91
N PRO A 136 12.78 18.51 -22.81
CA PRO A 136 13.43 18.72 -21.51
C PRO A 136 12.60 19.62 -20.58
N ALA A 137 11.99 20.68 -21.12
CA ALA A 137 11.15 21.60 -20.35
C ALA A 137 9.89 20.96 -19.74
N TYR A 138 9.49 19.77 -20.20
CA TYR A 138 8.41 18.97 -19.61
C TYR A 138 8.94 17.81 -18.76
N GLU A 139 9.97 17.11 -19.25
CA GLU A 139 10.52 15.92 -18.59
C GLU A 139 11.29 16.24 -17.31
N GLU A 140 12.01 17.37 -17.25
CA GLU A 140 12.75 17.80 -16.05
C GLU A 140 11.83 18.01 -14.83
N PRO A 141 10.79 18.86 -14.88
CA PRO A 141 9.88 19.02 -13.74
C PRO A 141 9.05 17.76 -13.45
N LEU A 142 8.78 16.93 -14.46
CA LEU A 142 8.12 15.64 -14.25
C LEU A 142 9.03 14.68 -13.45
N ALA A 143 10.31 14.62 -13.81
CA ALA A 143 11.30 13.81 -13.10
C ALA A 143 11.47 14.25 -11.65
N GLU A 144 11.44 15.56 -11.38
CA GLU A 144 11.45 16.10 -10.00
C GLU A 144 10.20 15.65 -9.21
N SER A 145 9.01 15.74 -9.82
CA SER A 145 7.78 15.26 -9.19
C SER A 145 7.82 13.75 -8.90
N TYR A 146 8.37 12.95 -9.81
CA TYR A 146 8.51 11.50 -9.60
C TYR A 146 9.54 11.18 -8.52
N ALA A 147 10.64 11.91 -8.44
CA ALA A 147 11.63 11.74 -7.38
C ALA A 147 11.05 12.05 -6.00
N GLU A 148 10.25 13.12 -5.87
CA GLU A 148 9.54 13.43 -4.63
C GLU A 148 8.50 12.36 -4.30
N ALA A 149 7.69 11.94 -5.27
CA ALA A 149 6.70 10.87 -5.08
C ALA A 149 7.35 9.55 -4.63
N TRP A 150 8.52 9.22 -5.16
CA TRP A 150 9.24 7.98 -4.87
C TRP A 150 9.49 7.80 -3.37
N HIS A 151 9.77 8.87 -2.62
CA HIS A 151 9.98 8.79 -1.17
C HIS A 151 8.77 8.21 -0.43
N TYR A 152 7.56 8.65 -0.80
CA TYR A 152 6.31 8.18 -0.18
C TYR A 152 5.87 6.81 -0.72
N LEU A 153 6.21 6.50 -1.98
CA LEU A 153 6.06 5.15 -2.51
C LEU A 153 6.96 4.16 -1.75
N ASP A 154 8.18 4.54 -1.38
CA ASP A 154 9.06 3.70 -0.58
C ASP A 154 8.47 3.42 0.81
N GLN A 155 7.79 4.40 1.44
CA GLN A 155 7.04 4.16 2.69
C GLN A 155 5.96 3.09 2.50
N TRP A 156 5.22 3.13 1.38
CA TRP A 156 4.26 2.08 1.03
C TRP A 156 4.92 0.72 0.85
N ALA A 157 6.11 0.66 0.26
CA ALA A 157 6.88 -0.58 0.11
C ALA A 157 7.36 -1.15 1.45
N ILE A 158 7.79 -0.30 2.38
CA ILE A 158 8.30 -0.68 3.71
C ILE A 158 7.16 -1.08 4.65
N HIS A 159 6.03 -0.39 4.61
CA HIS A 159 4.97 -0.51 5.61
C HIS A 159 3.71 -1.24 5.13
N GLY A 160 3.50 -1.40 3.82
CA GLY A 160 2.27 -1.95 3.25
C GLY A 160 1.90 -3.36 3.71
N GLU A 161 2.87 -4.18 4.14
CA GLU A 161 2.61 -5.50 4.75
C GLU A 161 1.77 -5.42 6.04
N ALA A 162 1.80 -4.28 6.74
CA ALA A 162 1.00 -4.07 7.94
C ALA A 162 -0.50 -4.14 7.65
N VAL A 163 -0.95 -3.70 6.47
CA VAL A 163 -2.37 -3.76 6.07
C VAL A 163 -2.87 -5.20 6.05
N PHE A 164 -2.10 -6.13 5.46
CA PHE A 164 -2.45 -7.56 5.46
C PHE A 164 -2.40 -8.16 6.87
N ALA A 165 -1.40 -7.78 7.66
CA ALA A 165 -1.23 -8.31 9.01
C ALA A 165 -2.39 -7.90 9.94
N VAL A 166 -2.88 -6.67 9.79
CA VAL A 166 -4.06 -6.15 10.50
C VAL A 166 -5.32 -6.86 10.03
N ASN A 167 -5.56 -6.96 8.71
CA ASN A 167 -6.71 -7.67 8.17
C ASN A 167 -6.80 -9.11 8.69
N ALA A 168 -5.69 -9.85 8.61
CA ALA A 168 -5.64 -11.23 9.10
C ALA A 168 -5.86 -11.36 10.61
N LEU A 169 -5.53 -10.34 11.41
CA LEU A 169 -5.87 -10.33 12.84
C LEU A 169 -7.35 -10.08 13.07
N ALA A 170 -7.94 -9.14 12.35
CA ALA A 170 -9.36 -8.81 12.45
C ALA A 170 -10.25 -9.99 12.05
N GLU A 171 -9.90 -10.70 10.98
CA GLU A 171 -10.60 -11.92 10.55
C GLU A 171 -10.57 -13.01 11.64
N ARG A 172 -9.40 -13.32 12.19
CA ARG A 172 -9.27 -14.32 13.26
C ARG A 172 -10.07 -13.97 14.52
N GLN A 173 -10.11 -12.68 14.89
CA GLN A 173 -10.91 -12.22 16.03
C GLN A 173 -12.41 -12.40 15.76
N SER A 174 -12.86 -12.12 14.54
CA SER A 174 -14.25 -12.28 14.12
C SER A 174 -14.68 -13.75 14.13
N GLU A 175 -13.81 -14.66 13.65
CA GLU A 175 -14.05 -16.11 13.69
C GLU A 175 -14.14 -16.66 15.13
N THR A 176 -13.28 -16.17 16.02
CA THR A 176 -13.26 -16.61 17.43
C THR A 176 -14.46 -16.06 18.24
N GLY A 177 -15.01 -14.92 17.82
CA GLY A 177 -16.17 -14.28 18.44
C GLY A 177 -17.52 -14.81 17.96
N ALA A 178 -17.57 -15.60 16.87
CA ALA A 178 -18.80 -16.20 16.39
C ALA A 178 -19.26 -17.29 17.38
N PRO A 179 -20.50 -17.24 17.91
CA PRO A 179 -20.98 -18.26 18.82
C PRO A 179 -21.04 -19.60 18.10
N THR A 180 -20.23 -20.56 18.56
CA THR A 180 -20.36 -21.97 18.19
C THR A 180 -21.81 -22.36 18.46
N ALA A 181 -22.57 -22.69 17.41
CA ALA A 181 -23.93 -23.20 17.56
C ALA A 181 -23.86 -24.47 18.42
N VAL A 182 -24.20 -24.34 19.71
CA VAL A 182 -24.33 -25.48 20.61
C VAL A 182 -25.45 -26.33 20.04
N ALA A 183 -25.10 -27.51 19.55
CA ALA A 183 -26.09 -28.48 19.08
C ALA A 183 -27.13 -28.68 20.19
N ALA A 184 -28.40 -28.42 19.86
CA ALA A 184 -29.50 -28.59 20.78
C ALA A 184 -29.48 -30.03 21.33
N PRO A 185 -29.59 -30.22 22.66
CA PRO A 185 -29.63 -31.56 23.24
C PRO A 185 -30.80 -32.35 22.64
N PRO A 186 -30.62 -33.65 22.33
CA PRO A 186 -31.67 -34.46 21.75
C PRO A 186 -32.87 -34.50 22.71
N ALA A 187 -34.06 -34.27 22.17
CA ALA A 187 -35.30 -34.27 22.92
C ALA A 187 -35.49 -35.61 23.66
N PRO A 188 -35.99 -35.61 24.92
CA PRO A 188 -36.21 -36.84 25.67
C PRO A 188 -37.26 -37.69 24.96
N ALA A 189 -36.91 -38.94 24.66
CA ALA A 189 -37.83 -39.92 24.12
C ALA A 189 -38.97 -40.15 25.13
N VAL A 190 -40.19 -39.80 24.72
CA VAL A 190 -41.40 -40.11 25.49
C VAL A 190 -41.56 -41.63 25.48
N ALA A 191 -41.30 -42.27 26.62
CA ALA A 191 -41.57 -43.68 26.82
C ALA A 191 -43.09 -43.93 26.70
N ALA A 192 -43.49 -44.63 25.63
CA ALA A 192 -44.85 -45.10 25.47
C ALA A 192 -45.17 -46.11 26.59
N ARG A 193 -46.09 -45.72 27.47
CA ARG A 193 -46.59 -46.53 28.57
C ARG A 193 -47.43 -47.69 28.02
N VAL A 194 -47.06 -48.90 28.41
CA VAL A 194 -47.77 -50.18 28.20
C VAL A 194 -49.25 -50.09 28.62
N ARG A 195 -50.15 -50.71 27.84
CA ARG A 195 -51.41 -51.27 28.38
C ARG A 195 -51.76 -52.63 27.73
N ARG A 196 -51.63 -53.66 28.58
CA ARG A 196 -52.45 -54.87 28.78
C ARG A 196 -52.85 -55.73 27.59
#